data_AF-A0A7J4TP02-F1
#
_entry.id   AF-A0A7J4TP02-F1
#
_cell.length_a   1.000
_cell.length_b   1.000
_cell.length_c   1.000
_cell.angle_alpha   90.00
_cell.angle_beta   90.00
_cell.angle_gamma   90.00
#
_symmetry.space_group_name_H-M   'P 1'
#
loop_
_entity.id
_entity.type
_entity.pdbx_description
1 polymer ?
#
loop_
_entity_poly.entity_id
_entity_poly.type
_entity_poly.pdbx_seq_one_letter_code
_entity_poly.pdbx_strand_id
1 'polypeptide(L)'
;MVDAWADVETAIQAAIQQRKQRLERLTSASALVLLAGALWLMWPSLNAAMRGESGLLKGLGFPLVIIVWGLIIQDLTVDQPRARTRVGSAASVVWPILLMTGSQSLDISNTSMVAGSLILVMVGLACLNASKAILQGGLDVLRWRAIMTGLGTIVAFSIFAGAPPESMTYEWLAAIGTLGFSSVLTAYIWFVGDDQRTARRAFSRRLDALEVRLLELKAQGAAVDQASSLIMTAKEEGHVDPSHGMNLLDEAEDDIERSLSLSGDVEAIREDARAAMDEAEAIAPTAKRPRKSFEMGEREVKLGSLREGEMLFRTSKKYSNEIIEWWSVAEKAIAEAARQLQGNDGEGVAHLKEMLSDAKKKLAAEAPKKAYEFAVV
;
A
#
# COMPACT_ATOMS: atom_id res chain seq x y z
N MET A 1 23.10 8.98 5.01
CA MET A 1 21.63 8.88 4.98
C MET A 1 21.18 7.60 4.28
N VAL A 2 21.70 7.28 3.09
CA VAL A 2 21.42 6.01 2.37
C VAL A 2 21.77 4.76 3.18
N ASP A 3 22.91 4.74 3.90
CA ASP A 3 23.30 3.59 4.74
C ASP A 3 22.34 3.36 5.92
N ALA A 4 21.78 4.42 6.51
CA ALA A 4 20.81 4.30 7.59
C ALA A 4 19.47 3.69 7.11
N TRP A 5 19.06 3.97 5.87
CA TRP A 5 17.87 3.37 5.26
C TRP A 5 18.12 1.90 4.85
N ALA A 6 19.32 1.58 4.37
CA ALA A 6 19.72 0.20 4.08
C ALA A 6 19.80 -0.65 5.36
N ASP A 7 20.30 -0.09 6.48
CA ASP A 7 20.31 -0.75 7.79
C ASP A 7 18.90 -0.97 8.35
N VAL A 8 17.96 -0.04 8.11
CA VAL A 8 16.55 -0.20 8.53
C VAL A 8 15.85 -1.29 7.71
N GLU A 9 15.99 -1.29 6.39
CA GLU A 9 15.39 -2.30 5.51
C GLU A 9 15.93 -3.70 5.82
N THR A 10 17.25 -3.82 6.01
CA THR A 10 17.88 -5.10 6.40
C THR A 10 17.48 -5.54 7.80
N ALA A 11 17.32 -4.62 8.77
CA ALA A 11 16.80 -4.94 10.09
C ALA A 11 15.34 -5.40 10.06
N ILE A 12 14.49 -4.78 9.23
CA ILE A 12 13.10 -5.20 9.02
C ILE A 12 13.05 -6.59 8.41
N GLN A 13 13.84 -6.83 7.35
CA GLN A 13 13.91 -8.14 6.70
C GLN A 13 14.44 -9.23 7.65
N ALA A 14 15.46 -8.93 8.44
CA ALA A 14 15.98 -9.83 9.46
C ALA A 14 14.92 -10.14 10.54
N ALA A 15 14.15 -9.15 10.98
CA ALA A 15 13.05 -9.35 11.93
C ALA A 15 11.92 -10.21 11.36
N ILE A 16 11.54 -9.98 10.09
CA ILE A 16 10.55 -10.80 9.37
C ILE A 16 11.05 -12.24 9.26
N GLN A 17 12.30 -12.44 8.88
CA GLN A 17 12.89 -13.76 8.72
C GLN A 17 13.02 -14.50 10.06
N GLN A 18 13.39 -13.80 11.13
CA GLN A 18 13.41 -14.36 12.48
C GLN A 18 12.01 -14.79 12.93
N ARG A 19 10.97 -14.01 12.64
CA ARG A 19 9.56 -14.39 12.93
C ARG A 19 9.15 -15.63 12.14
N LYS A 20 9.47 -15.70 10.85
CA LYS A 20 9.20 -16.89 10.00
C LYS A 20 9.89 -18.13 10.56
N GLN A 21 11.17 -18.05 10.92
CA GLN A 21 11.89 -19.19 11.51
C GLN A 21 11.29 -19.66 12.84
N ARG A 22 10.84 -18.74 13.70
CA ARG A 22 10.16 -19.11 14.95
C ARG A 22 8.83 -19.82 14.67
N LEU A 23 8.06 -19.34 13.70
CA LEU A 23 6.81 -19.96 13.23
C LEU A 23 7.05 -21.35 12.63
N GLU A 24 8.07 -21.52 11.80
CA GLU A 24 8.45 -22.82 11.23
C GLU A 24 8.84 -23.82 12.31
N ARG A 25 9.64 -23.40 13.31
CA ARG A 25 10.02 -24.26 14.45
C ARG A 25 8.82 -24.67 15.30
N LEU A 26 7.90 -23.75 15.58
CA LEU A 26 6.67 -24.06 16.32
C LEU A 26 5.78 -25.03 15.54
N THR A 27 5.70 -24.86 14.23
CA THR A 27 4.85 -25.68 13.37
C THR A 27 5.42 -27.08 13.18
N SER A 28 6.73 -27.20 12.99
CA SER A 28 7.40 -28.51 12.95
C SER A 28 7.31 -29.23 14.29
N ALA A 29 7.50 -28.54 15.41
CA ALA A 29 7.28 -29.11 16.74
C ALA A 29 5.83 -29.57 16.93
N SER A 30 4.85 -28.76 16.52
CA SER A 30 3.43 -29.11 16.61
C SER A 30 3.08 -30.31 15.73
N ALA A 31 3.63 -30.39 14.51
CA ALA A 31 3.45 -31.52 13.62
C ALA A 31 4.05 -32.81 14.20
N LEU A 32 5.22 -32.73 14.85
CA LEU A 32 5.83 -33.88 15.54
C LEU A 32 4.97 -34.34 16.72
N VAL A 33 4.38 -33.43 17.49
CA VAL A 33 3.45 -33.76 18.57
C VAL A 33 2.19 -34.43 18.03
N LEU A 34 1.62 -33.92 16.93
CA LEU A 34 0.45 -34.54 16.28
C LEU A 34 0.78 -35.95 15.75
N LEU A 35 1.95 -36.14 15.14
CA LEU A 35 2.39 -37.45 14.68
C LEU A 35 2.59 -38.42 15.85
N ALA A 36 3.21 -37.97 16.95
CA ALA A 36 3.37 -38.79 18.16
C ALA A 36 2.00 -39.17 18.75
N GLY A 37 1.06 -38.23 18.81
CA GLY A 37 -0.32 -38.48 19.26
C GLY A 37 -1.09 -39.44 18.34
N ALA A 38 -0.95 -39.31 17.02
CA ALA A 38 -1.54 -40.23 16.06
C ALA A 38 -0.97 -41.65 16.21
N LEU A 39 0.36 -41.76 16.40
CA LEU A 39 1.03 -43.03 16.63
C LEU A 39 0.57 -43.68 17.94
N TRP A 40 0.40 -42.87 18.99
CA TRP A 40 -0.11 -43.32 20.28
C TRP A 40 -1.52 -43.89 20.18
N LEU A 41 -2.42 -43.21 19.48
CA LEU A 41 -3.79 -43.67 19.25
C LEU A 41 -3.86 -44.90 18.34
N MET A 42 -2.93 -45.02 17.39
CA MET A 42 -2.83 -46.17 16.50
C MET A 42 -2.21 -47.39 17.20
N TRP A 43 -1.47 -47.20 18.30
CA TRP A 43 -0.68 -48.25 18.97
C TRP A 43 -1.50 -49.50 19.36
N PRO A 44 -2.70 -49.40 19.97
CA PRO A 44 -3.50 -50.57 20.31
C PRO A 44 -3.90 -51.39 19.07
N SER A 45 -4.28 -50.69 17.98
CA SER A 45 -4.64 -51.34 16.71
C SER A 45 -3.44 -51.97 15.99
N LEU A 46 -2.27 -51.33 16.06
CA LEU A 46 -1.00 -51.86 15.54
C LEU A 46 -0.58 -53.12 16.31
N ASN A 47 -0.68 -53.11 17.63
CA ASN A 47 -0.34 -54.26 18.48
C ASN A 47 -1.29 -55.45 18.24
N ALA A 48 -2.58 -55.20 18.06
CA ALA A 48 -3.56 -56.24 17.68
C ALA A 48 -3.25 -56.84 16.30
N ALA A 49 -2.91 -56.00 15.31
CA ALA A 49 -2.54 -56.47 13.97
C ALA A 49 -1.21 -57.26 13.95
N MET A 50 -0.22 -56.86 14.76
CA MET A 50 1.04 -57.62 14.93
C MET A 50 0.81 -59.01 15.56
N ARG A 51 -0.29 -59.20 16.29
CA ARG A 51 -0.71 -60.49 16.87
C ARG A 51 -1.61 -61.31 15.93
N GLY A 52 -1.88 -60.82 14.72
CA GLY A 52 -2.71 -61.49 13.71
C GLY A 52 -4.22 -61.28 13.87
N GLU A 53 -4.67 -60.35 14.72
CA GLU A 53 -6.08 -60.06 14.94
C GLU A 53 -6.64 -59.08 13.87
N SER A 54 -7.85 -59.36 13.38
CA SER A 54 -8.53 -58.50 12.40
C SER A 54 -9.21 -57.32 13.11
N GLY A 55 -8.54 -56.17 13.14
CA GLY A 55 -9.08 -54.96 13.77
C GLY A 55 -8.48 -53.63 13.31
N LEU A 56 -7.47 -53.65 12.43
CA LEU A 56 -6.70 -52.46 12.06
C LEU A 56 -7.59 -51.31 11.52
N LEU A 57 -8.52 -51.62 10.62
CA LEU A 57 -9.39 -50.60 9.99
C LEU A 57 -10.37 -49.93 10.96
N LYS A 58 -10.80 -50.59 12.03
CA LYS A 58 -11.70 -50.00 13.03
C LYS A 58 -11.00 -48.98 13.94
N GLY A 59 -9.69 -49.09 14.11
CA GLY A 59 -8.89 -48.18 14.95
C GLY A 59 -8.27 -46.99 14.21
N LEU A 60 -8.31 -46.97 12.87
CA LEU A 60 -7.60 -45.97 12.04
C LEU A 60 -8.31 -44.62 11.90
N GLY A 61 -9.59 -44.51 12.28
CA GLY A 61 -10.39 -43.29 12.08
C GLY A 61 -9.79 -42.05 12.76
N PHE A 62 -9.56 -42.10 14.08
CA PHE A 62 -9.01 -40.96 14.82
C PHE A 62 -7.56 -40.61 14.41
N PRO A 63 -6.63 -41.57 14.23
CA PRO A 63 -5.30 -41.28 13.69
C PRO A 63 -5.31 -40.60 12.32
N LEU A 64 -6.19 -41.02 11.39
CA LEU A 64 -6.34 -40.39 10.07
C LEU A 64 -6.75 -38.93 10.18
N VAL A 65 -7.72 -38.62 11.04
CA VAL A 65 -8.16 -37.24 11.30
C VAL A 65 -7.01 -36.38 11.81
N ILE A 66 -6.19 -36.90 12.73
CA ILE A 66 -5.03 -36.18 13.27
C ILE A 66 -3.97 -35.92 12.19
N ILE A 67 -3.75 -36.87 11.28
CA ILE A 67 -2.80 -36.69 10.17
C ILE A 67 -3.31 -35.62 9.19
N VAL A 68 -4.61 -35.61 8.88
CA VAL A 68 -5.21 -34.54 8.04
C VAL A 68 -5.04 -33.17 8.71
N TRP A 69 -5.22 -33.09 10.03
CA TRP A 69 -4.94 -31.86 10.78
C TRP A 69 -3.46 -31.47 10.78
N GLY A 70 -2.54 -32.44 10.82
CA GLY A 70 -1.11 -32.21 10.66
C GLY A 70 -0.74 -31.61 9.31
N LEU A 71 -1.52 -31.84 8.26
CA LEU A 71 -1.34 -31.16 6.96
C LEU A 71 -1.90 -29.74 6.97
N ILE A 72 -3.05 -29.52 7.62
CA ILE A 72 -3.65 -28.18 7.75
C ILE A 72 -2.80 -27.26 8.63
N ILE A 73 -2.10 -27.80 9.65
CA ILE A 73 -1.23 -27.00 10.51
C ILE A 73 -0.04 -26.42 9.75
N GLN A 74 0.41 -27.09 8.69
CA GLN A 74 1.48 -26.61 7.82
C GLN A 74 1.03 -25.42 6.96
N ASP A 75 -0.28 -25.28 6.71
CA ASP A 75 -0.83 -24.12 6.00
C ASP A 75 -0.88 -22.87 6.90
N LEU A 76 -0.70 -22.96 8.22
CA LEU A 76 -0.65 -21.81 9.13
C LEU A 76 0.62 -20.97 8.97
N THR A 77 1.71 -21.55 8.47
CA THR A 77 3.00 -20.84 8.28
C THR A 77 3.13 -20.18 6.92
N VAL A 78 2.32 -20.62 5.96
CA VAL A 78 2.37 -20.14 4.59
C VAL A 78 1.46 -18.92 4.49
N ASP A 79 2.06 -17.74 4.32
CA ASP A 79 1.32 -16.48 4.22
C ASP A 79 0.72 -16.28 2.81
N GLN A 80 0.03 -17.30 2.30
CA GLN A 80 -0.64 -17.29 1.01
C GLN A 80 -2.16 -17.19 1.21
N PRO A 81 -2.88 -16.46 0.34
CA PRO A 81 -4.34 -16.34 0.42
C PRO A 81 -5.06 -17.70 0.43
N ARG A 82 -4.57 -18.67 -0.36
CA ARG A 82 -5.15 -20.02 -0.42
C ARG A 82 -5.02 -20.78 0.90
N ALA A 83 -3.90 -20.63 1.59
CA ALA A 83 -3.63 -21.28 2.86
C ALA A 83 -4.52 -20.70 3.97
N ARG A 84 -4.62 -19.37 4.03
CA ARG A 84 -5.55 -18.66 4.94
C ARG A 84 -7.00 -19.09 4.75
N THR A 85 -7.47 -19.22 3.50
CA THR A 85 -8.84 -19.68 3.23
C THR A 85 -9.06 -21.12 3.70
N ARG A 86 -8.10 -22.03 3.50
CA ARG A 86 -8.20 -23.44 3.95
C ARG A 86 -8.28 -23.53 5.47
N VAL A 87 -7.38 -22.86 6.18
CA VAL A 87 -7.35 -22.83 7.65
C VAL A 87 -8.60 -22.19 8.22
N GLY A 88 -9.01 -21.03 7.69
CA GLY A 88 -10.23 -20.34 8.13
C GLY A 88 -11.50 -21.16 7.89
N SER A 89 -11.57 -21.86 6.76
CA SER A 89 -12.71 -22.76 6.45
C SER A 89 -12.73 -23.96 7.39
N ALA A 90 -11.59 -24.60 7.63
CA ALA A 90 -11.49 -25.72 8.58
C ALA A 90 -11.90 -25.30 10.00
N ALA A 91 -11.39 -24.15 10.48
CA ALA A 91 -11.76 -23.60 11.78
C ALA A 91 -13.27 -23.32 11.88
N SER A 92 -13.88 -22.81 10.80
CA SER A 92 -15.32 -22.51 10.71
C SER A 92 -16.21 -23.77 10.76
N VAL A 93 -15.77 -24.87 10.15
CA VAL A 93 -16.48 -26.16 10.16
C VAL A 93 -16.34 -26.85 11.51
N VAL A 94 -15.20 -26.70 12.18
CA VAL A 94 -14.81 -27.56 13.30
C VAL A 94 -15.29 -27.03 14.65
N TRP A 95 -15.38 -25.71 14.81
CA TRP A 95 -15.82 -25.15 16.10
C TRP A 95 -17.23 -25.62 16.53
N PRO A 96 -18.27 -25.73 15.67
CA PRO A 96 -19.58 -26.23 16.08
C PRO A 96 -19.53 -27.71 16.46
N ILE A 97 -18.71 -28.49 15.74
CA ILE A 97 -18.50 -29.92 16.00
C ILE A 97 -17.88 -30.12 17.38
N LEU A 98 -16.81 -29.38 17.70
CA LEU A 98 -16.14 -29.47 19.00
C LEU A 98 -17.04 -29.04 20.15
N LEU A 99 -17.82 -27.96 19.98
CA LEU A 99 -18.79 -27.55 21.00
C LEU A 99 -19.88 -28.60 21.21
N MET A 100 -20.35 -29.26 20.15
CA MET A 100 -21.35 -30.31 20.25
C MET A 100 -20.80 -31.53 20.99
N THR A 101 -19.63 -32.03 20.59
CA THR A 101 -18.98 -33.16 21.25
C THR A 101 -18.66 -32.85 22.71
N GLY A 102 -18.21 -31.62 23.02
CA GLY A 102 -18.02 -31.17 24.40
C GLY A 102 -19.32 -31.14 25.20
N SER A 103 -20.42 -30.71 24.58
CA SER A 103 -21.74 -30.62 25.24
C SER A 103 -22.34 -32.00 25.55
N GLN A 104 -22.18 -32.98 24.67
CA GLN A 104 -22.67 -34.36 24.87
C GLN A 104 -21.80 -35.19 25.82
N SER A 105 -20.54 -34.82 26.00
CA SER A 105 -19.61 -35.53 26.91
C SER A 105 -19.60 -34.95 28.32
N LEU A 106 -20.54 -34.05 28.63
CA LEU A 106 -20.61 -33.32 29.89
C LEU A 106 -21.23 -34.17 31.01
N ASP A 107 -20.49 -35.17 31.47
CA ASP A 107 -20.88 -35.96 32.64
C ASP A 107 -20.33 -35.33 33.92
N ILE A 108 -21.20 -34.66 34.68
CA ILE A 108 -20.87 -33.96 35.93
C ILE A 108 -20.40 -34.93 37.03
N SER A 109 -20.72 -36.22 36.92
CA SER A 109 -20.33 -37.23 37.92
C SER A 109 -18.85 -37.64 37.81
N ASN A 110 -18.22 -37.42 36.66
CA ASN A 110 -16.86 -37.87 36.38
C ASN A 110 -15.92 -36.70 36.05
N THR A 111 -15.02 -36.39 36.99
CA THR A 111 -14.05 -35.28 36.86
C THR A 111 -13.21 -35.35 35.58
N SER A 112 -12.89 -36.56 35.10
CA SER A 112 -12.11 -36.73 33.86
C SER A 112 -12.90 -36.35 32.59
N MET A 113 -14.21 -36.62 32.57
CA MET A 113 -15.09 -36.25 31.46
C MET A 113 -15.41 -34.75 31.47
N VAL A 114 -15.60 -34.16 32.65
CA VAL A 114 -15.73 -32.70 32.81
C VAL A 114 -14.47 -31.98 32.29
N ALA A 115 -13.28 -32.47 32.65
CA ALA A 115 -12.04 -31.88 32.15
C ALA A 115 -11.91 -31.99 30.63
N GLY A 116 -12.25 -33.15 30.05
CA GLY A 116 -12.24 -33.36 28.60
C GLY A 116 -13.22 -32.47 27.84
N SER A 117 -14.46 -32.39 28.31
CA SER A 117 -15.50 -31.53 27.73
C SER A 117 -15.11 -30.05 27.76
N LEU A 118 -14.53 -29.57 28.88
CA LEU A 118 -14.07 -28.18 29.01
C LEU A 118 -12.93 -27.86 28.04
N ILE A 119 -11.99 -28.77 27.84
CA ILE A 119 -10.92 -28.61 26.83
C ILE A 119 -11.52 -28.52 25.42
N LEU A 120 -12.48 -29.38 25.08
CA LEU A 120 -13.16 -29.33 23.78
C LEU A 120 -13.88 -28.00 23.55
N VAL A 121 -14.56 -27.49 24.58
CA VAL A 121 -15.22 -26.18 24.52
C VAL A 121 -14.20 -25.05 24.30
N MET A 122 -13.10 -25.06 25.05
CA MET A 122 -12.02 -24.07 24.92
C MET A 122 -11.41 -24.08 23.51
N VAL A 123 -11.11 -25.27 22.97
CA VAL A 123 -10.59 -25.40 21.60
C VAL A 123 -11.63 -24.96 20.57
N GLY A 124 -12.91 -25.29 20.76
CA GLY A 124 -14.01 -24.82 19.92
C GLY A 124 -14.09 -23.29 19.88
N LEU A 125 -14.04 -22.62 21.03
CA LEU A 125 -14.04 -21.16 21.11
C LEU A 125 -12.78 -20.54 20.46
N ALA A 126 -11.62 -21.18 20.62
CA ALA A 126 -10.40 -20.75 19.95
C ALA A 126 -10.53 -20.86 18.41
N CYS A 127 -11.12 -21.94 17.90
CA CYS A 127 -11.41 -22.12 16.48
C CYS A 127 -12.43 -21.07 15.96
N LEU A 128 -13.44 -20.73 16.76
CA LEU A 128 -14.39 -19.66 16.41
C LEU A 128 -13.67 -18.31 16.28
N ASN A 129 -12.81 -17.97 17.24
CA ASN A 129 -12.03 -16.74 17.20
C ASN A 129 -11.04 -16.73 16.03
N ALA A 130 -10.37 -17.85 15.75
CA ALA A 130 -9.48 -17.99 14.61
C ALA A 130 -10.23 -17.83 13.27
N SER A 131 -11.41 -18.44 13.14
CA SER A 131 -12.29 -18.25 11.97
C SER A 131 -12.64 -16.77 11.78
N LYS A 132 -13.03 -16.08 12.86
CA LYS A 132 -13.33 -14.64 12.83
C LYS A 132 -12.11 -13.79 12.50
N ALA A 133 -10.91 -14.17 12.93
CA ALA A 133 -9.68 -13.43 12.68
C ALA A 133 -9.16 -13.62 11.23
N ILE A 134 -9.27 -14.83 10.69
CA ILE A 134 -8.71 -15.19 9.37
C ILE A 134 -9.68 -14.82 8.24
N LEU A 135 -10.99 -15.08 8.41
CA LEU A 135 -12.02 -14.79 7.41
C LEU A 135 -12.68 -13.44 7.71
N GLN A 136 -11.88 -12.38 7.59
CA GLN A 136 -12.33 -10.98 7.61
C GLN A 136 -12.25 -10.39 6.20
N GLY A 137 -13.15 -9.47 5.87
CA GLY A 137 -13.11 -8.78 4.57
C GLY A 137 -14.50 -8.52 3.98
N GLY A 138 -14.57 -8.61 2.65
CA GLY A 138 -15.78 -8.33 1.88
C GLY A 138 -16.92 -9.32 2.13
N LEU A 139 -18.08 -8.99 1.57
CA LEU A 139 -19.33 -9.72 1.79
C LEU A 139 -19.24 -11.18 1.30
N ASP A 140 -18.46 -11.47 0.27
CA ASP A 140 -18.24 -12.83 -0.24
C ASP A 140 -17.48 -13.70 0.76
N VAL A 141 -16.51 -13.14 1.47
CA VAL A 141 -15.73 -13.83 2.51
C VAL A 141 -16.63 -14.14 3.72
N LEU A 142 -17.50 -13.21 4.10
CA LEU A 142 -18.47 -13.41 5.18
C LEU A 142 -19.50 -14.49 4.81
N ARG A 143 -20.03 -14.47 3.58
CA ARG A 143 -20.93 -15.52 3.07
C ARG A 143 -20.25 -16.88 3.03
N TRP A 144 -19.00 -16.94 2.58
CA TRP A 144 -18.22 -18.18 2.61
C TRP A 144 -18.05 -18.72 4.03
N ARG A 145 -17.72 -17.84 4.99
CA ARG A 145 -17.63 -18.21 6.41
C ARG A 145 -18.97 -18.72 6.95
N ALA A 146 -20.08 -18.08 6.60
CA ALA A 146 -21.41 -18.54 6.97
C ALA A 146 -21.73 -19.93 6.38
N ILE A 147 -21.40 -20.19 5.11
CA ILE A 147 -21.59 -21.50 4.48
C ILE A 147 -20.80 -22.58 5.22
N MET A 148 -19.53 -22.32 5.53
CA MET A 148 -18.67 -23.27 6.24
C MET A 148 -19.11 -23.51 7.68
N THR A 149 -19.57 -22.46 8.36
CA THR A 149 -20.15 -22.58 9.71
C THR A 149 -21.46 -23.36 9.68
N GLY A 150 -22.30 -23.15 8.66
CA GLY A 150 -23.53 -23.92 8.43
C GLY A 150 -23.24 -25.39 8.18
N LEU A 151 -22.21 -25.71 7.38
CA LEU A 151 -21.72 -27.09 7.20
C LEU A 151 -21.32 -27.73 8.54
N GLY A 152 -20.54 -27.03 9.36
CA GLY A 152 -20.18 -27.49 10.70
C GLY A 152 -21.40 -27.72 11.60
N THR A 153 -22.40 -26.84 11.49
CA THR A 153 -23.67 -26.93 12.24
C THR A 153 -24.49 -28.15 11.82
N ILE A 154 -24.53 -28.49 10.53
CA ILE A 154 -25.19 -29.70 10.02
C ILE A 154 -24.49 -30.96 10.56
N VAL A 155 -23.16 -30.98 10.57
CA VAL A 155 -22.40 -32.10 11.13
C VAL A 155 -22.63 -32.22 12.64
N ALA A 156 -22.64 -31.11 13.37
CA ALA A 156 -22.99 -31.08 14.78
C ALA A 156 -24.41 -31.62 15.03
N PHE A 157 -25.38 -31.26 14.19
CA PHE A 157 -26.74 -31.81 14.25
C PHE A 157 -26.75 -33.33 14.02
N SER A 158 -25.99 -33.84 13.05
CA SER A 158 -25.87 -35.28 12.81
C SER A 158 -25.28 -36.03 14.01
N ILE A 159 -24.28 -35.44 14.69
CA ILE A 159 -23.70 -35.99 15.93
C ILE A 159 -24.76 -36.02 17.05
N PHE A 160 -25.52 -34.94 17.21
CA PHE A 160 -26.64 -34.89 18.14
C PHE A 160 -27.70 -35.95 17.87
N ALA A 161 -28.09 -36.11 16.61
CA ALA A 161 -29.10 -37.09 16.20
C ALA A 161 -28.63 -38.54 16.34
N GLY A 162 -27.32 -38.81 16.21
CA GLY A 162 -26.75 -40.15 16.34
C GLY A 162 -26.71 -40.69 17.78
N ALA A 163 -26.59 -39.79 18.76
CA ALA A 163 -26.58 -40.15 20.19
C ALA A 163 -27.25 -39.03 21.02
N PRO A 164 -28.59 -38.90 20.94
CA PRO A 164 -29.29 -37.86 21.68
C PRO A 164 -29.22 -38.15 23.18
N PRO A 165 -28.75 -37.19 24.01
CA PRO A 165 -28.80 -37.31 25.46
C PRO A 165 -30.26 -37.39 25.95
N GLU A 166 -30.46 -37.91 27.16
CA GLU A 166 -31.79 -37.98 27.75
C GLU A 166 -32.42 -36.57 27.85
N SER A 167 -33.70 -36.46 27.49
CA SER A 167 -34.40 -35.17 27.44
C SER A 167 -34.37 -34.46 28.80
N MET A 168 -34.17 -33.14 28.78
CA MET A 168 -34.12 -32.29 29.98
C MET A 168 -32.94 -32.53 30.93
N THR A 169 -31.92 -33.27 30.50
CA THR A 169 -30.62 -33.31 31.19
C THR A 169 -29.76 -32.09 30.88
N TYR A 170 -28.72 -31.87 31.69
CA TYR A 170 -27.74 -30.79 31.46
C TYR A 170 -27.03 -30.94 30.10
N GLU A 171 -26.69 -32.17 29.70
CA GLU A 171 -26.09 -32.49 28.40
C GLU A 171 -27.03 -32.14 27.24
N TRP A 172 -28.31 -32.48 27.37
CA TRP A 172 -29.33 -32.17 26.37
C TRP A 172 -29.52 -30.66 26.19
N LEU A 173 -29.59 -29.91 27.30
CA LEU A 173 -29.69 -28.44 27.27
C LEU A 173 -28.44 -27.80 26.65
N ALA A 174 -27.24 -28.29 27.00
CA ALA A 174 -25.98 -27.80 26.42
C ALA A 174 -25.88 -28.08 24.91
N ALA A 175 -26.30 -29.28 24.48
CA ALA A 175 -26.29 -29.67 23.07
C ALA A 175 -27.28 -28.83 22.23
N ILE A 176 -28.49 -28.62 22.72
CA ILE A 176 -29.47 -27.75 22.05
C ILE A 176 -29.03 -26.29 22.07
N GLY A 177 -28.47 -25.82 23.18
CA GLY A 177 -27.88 -24.48 23.28
C GLY A 177 -26.79 -24.27 22.22
N THR A 178 -25.94 -25.27 22.00
CA THR A 178 -24.90 -25.24 20.97
C THR A 178 -25.48 -25.20 19.56
N LEU A 179 -26.52 -25.99 19.26
CA LEU A 179 -27.21 -25.94 17.95
C LEU A 179 -27.89 -24.59 17.71
N GLY A 180 -28.56 -24.05 18.73
CA GLY A 180 -29.17 -22.73 18.69
C GLY A 180 -28.11 -21.65 18.44
N PHE A 181 -27.03 -21.65 19.23
CA PHE A 181 -25.94 -20.69 19.11
C PHE A 181 -25.28 -20.72 17.71
N SER A 182 -24.94 -21.90 17.21
CA SER A 182 -24.33 -22.07 15.89
C SER A 182 -25.27 -21.69 14.74
N SER A 183 -26.56 -22.01 14.84
CA SER A 183 -27.56 -21.61 13.85
C SER A 183 -27.80 -20.11 13.83
N VAL A 184 -27.97 -19.48 15.00
CA VAL A 184 -28.14 -18.03 15.13
C VAL A 184 -26.92 -17.30 14.61
N LEU A 185 -25.71 -17.78 14.96
CA LEU A 185 -24.48 -17.16 14.49
C LEU A 185 -24.31 -17.30 12.97
N THR A 186 -24.67 -18.44 12.40
CA THR A 186 -24.68 -18.64 10.94
C THR A 186 -25.60 -17.64 10.25
N ALA A 187 -26.83 -17.48 10.76
CA ALA A 187 -27.78 -16.51 10.23
C ALA A 187 -27.29 -15.06 10.40
N TYR A 188 -26.73 -14.71 11.55
CA TYR A 188 -26.16 -13.38 11.80
C TYR A 188 -25.04 -13.04 10.81
N ILE A 189 -24.10 -13.97 10.59
CA ILE A 189 -23.00 -13.77 9.63
C ILE A 189 -23.54 -13.62 8.20
N TRP A 190 -24.57 -14.37 7.84
CA TRP A 190 -25.18 -14.32 6.51
C TRP A 190 -25.92 -13.00 6.21
N PHE A 191 -26.67 -12.47 7.19
CA PHE A 191 -27.57 -11.33 6.99
C PHE A 191 -27.01 -9.97 7.45
N VAL A 192 -26.27 -9.93 8.56
CA VAL A 192 -25.95 -8.68 9.27
C VAL A 192 -24.45 -8.42 9.37
N GLY A 193 -23.61 -9.45 9.31
CA GLY A 193 -22.19 -9.39 9.73
C GLY A 193 -21.22 -8.43 9.01
N ASP A 194 -21.69 -7.52 8.15
CA ASP A 194 -20.89 -6.43 7.57
C ASP A 194 -21.16 -5.10 8.30
N ASP A 195 -20.54 -4.95 9.48
CA ASP A 195 -20.67 -3.73 10.31
C ASP A 195 -20.15 -2.46 9.60
N GLN A 196 -19.35 -2.61 8.54
CA GLN A 196 -18.73 -1.50 7.79
C GLN A 196 -19.39 -1.24 6.42
N ARG A 197 -20.58 -1.81 6.16
CA ARG A 197 -21.25 -1.71 4.86
C ARG A 197 -21.46 -0.26 4.39
N THR A 198 -21.81 0.63 5.32
CA THR A 198 -22.02 2.07 5.03
C THR A 198 -20.70 2.76 4.69
N ALA A 199 -19.65 2.51 5.46
CA ALA A 199 -18.31 3.05 5.23
C ALA A 199 -17.73 2.60 3.88
N ARG A 200 -17.83 1.31 3.54
CA ARG A 200 -17.42 0.80 2.22
C ARG A 200 -18.16 1.45 1.07
N ARG A 201 -19.48 1.64 1.21
CA ARG A 201 -20.29 2.32 0.18
C ARG A 201 -19.90 3.78 0.00
N ALA A 202 -19.62 4.48 1.09
CA ALA A 202 -19.14 5.86 1.03
C ALA A 202 -17.77 5.94 0.35
N PHE A 203 -16.85 5.06 0.75
CA PHE A 203 -15.53 4.92 0.13
C PHE A 203 -15.62 4.66 -1.38
N SER A 204 -16.39 3.65 -1.81
CA SER A 204 -16.52 3.32 -3.24
C SER A 204 -17.06 4.49 -4.07
N ARG A 205 -18.10 5.18 -3.58
CA ARG A 205 -18.63 6.37 -4.28
C ARG A 205 -17.59 7.48 -4.42
N ARG A 206 -16.78 7.69 -3.37
CA ARG A 206 -15.75 8.73 -3.39
C ARG A 206 -14.58 8.35 -4.28
N LEU A 207 -14.15 7.08 -4.25
CA LEU A 207 -13.13 6.53 -5.13
C LEU A 207 -13.53 6.71 -6.60
N ASP A 208 -14.76 6.31 -6.97
CA ASP A 208 -15.26 6.46 -8.34
C ASP A 208 -15.25 7.93 -8.79
N ALA A 209 -15.67 8.86 -7.92
CA ALA A 209 -15.68 10.29 -8.21
C ALA A 209 -14.25 10.85 -8.42
N LEU A 210 -13.30 10.44 -7.59
CA LEU A 210 -11.90 10.87 -7.70
C LEU A 210 -11.19 10.23 -8.89
N GLU A 211 -11.50 8.97 -9.24
CA GLU A 211 -10.97 8.33 -10.46
C GLU A 211 -11.42 9.08 -11.72
N VAL A 212 -12.69 9.48 -11.80
CA VAL A 212 -13.20 10.28 -12.92
C VAL A 212 -12.50 11.63 -12.99
N ARG A 213 -12.41 12.36 -11.86
CA ARG A 213 -11.71 13.65 -11.79
C ARG A 213 -10.24 13.53 -12.19
N LEU A 214 -9.56 12.48 -11.76
CA LEU A 214 -8.16 12.21 -12.11
C LEU A 214 -7.99 11.98 -13.63
N LEU A 215 -8.92 11.24 -14.26
CA LEU A 215 -8.90 11.02 -15.71
C LEU A 215 -9.11 12.32 -16.48
N GLU A 216 -10.03 13.18 -16.04
CA GLU A 216 -10.25 14.50 -16.62
C GLU A 216 -8.99 15.38 -16.52
N LEU A 217 -8.34 15.39 -15.36
CA LEU A 217 -7.10 16.14 -15.13
C LEU A 217 -5.94 15.63 -15.98
N LYS A 218 -5.80 14.30 -16.13
CA LYS A 218 -4.82 13.69 -17.04
C LYS A 218 -5.09 14.05 -18.50
N ALA A 219 -6.35 14.10 -18.90
CA ALA A 219 -6.73 14.53 -20.26
C ALA A 219 -6.40 16.02 -20.51
N GLN A 220 -6.44 16.85 -19.47
CA GLN A 220 -6.03 18.26 -19.51
C GLN A 220 -4.51 18.46 -19.42
N GLY A 221 -3.73 17.39 -19.20
CA GLY A 221 -2.27 17.46 -19.06
C GLY A 221 -1.77 17.94 -17.69
N ALA A 222 -2.61 17.87 -16.65
CA ALA A 222 -2.19 18.22 -15.29
C ALA A 222 -1.21 17.18 -14.73
N ALA A 223 -0.20 17.64 -14.00
CA ALA A 223 0.77 16.78 -13.31
C ALA A 223 0.15 16.20 -12.03
N VAL A 224 -0.46 15.00 -12.12
CA VAL A 224 -1.21 14.34 -11.02
C VAL A 224 -0.72 12.91 -10.75
N ASP A 225 0.55 12.61 -11.00
CA ASP A 225 1.10 11.26 -10.89
C ASP A 225 1.13 10.75 -9.45
N GLN A 226 1.44 11.61 -8.48
CA GLN A 226 1.44 11.26 -7.07
C GLN A 226 0.01 10.96 -6.57
N ALA A 227 -0.95 11.85 -6.82
CA ALA A 227 -2.38 11.59 -6.59
C ALA A 227 -2.87 10.29 -7.27
N SER A 228 -2.41 10.01 -8.49
CA SER A 228 -2.73 8.76 -9.19
C SER A 228 -2.21 7.52 -8.45
N SER A 229 -1.02 7.60 -7.85
CA SER A 229 -0.47 6.51 -7.03
C SER A 229 -1.30 6.29 -5.78
N LEU A 230 -1.66 7.37 -5.07
CA LEU A 230 -2.46 7.31 -3.85
C LEU A 230 -3.86 6.71 -4.10
N ILE A 231 -4.52 7.11 -5.19
CA ILE A 231 -5.82 6.55 -5.59
C ILE A 231 -5.72 5.05 -5.91
N MET A 232 -4.64 4.60 -6.55
CA MET A 232 -4.42 3.17 -6.79
C MET A 232 -4.18 2.39 -5.50
N THR A 233 -3.38 2.91 -4.57
CA THR A 233 -3.20 2.29 -3.24
C THR A 233 -4.52 2.25 -2.47
N ALA A 234 -5.30 3.33 -2.50
CA ALA A 234 -6.61 3.38 -1.89
C ALA A 234 -7.55 2.30 -2.47
N LYS A 235 -7.52 2.08 -3.78
CA LYS A 235 -8.30 1.03 -4.44
C LYS A 235 -7.93 -0.38 -3.98
N GLU A 236 -6.64 -0.65 -3.78
CA GLU A 236 -6.15 -1.96 -3.34
C GLU A 236 -6.47 -2.23 -1.85
N GLU A 237 -6.27 -1.24 -0.98
CA GLU A 237 -6.33 -1.42 0.47
C GLU A 237 -7.66 -0.96 1.11
N GLY A 238 -8.32 0.03 0.50
CA GLY A 238 -9.50 0.70 1.05
C GLY A 238 -10.78 -0.16 1.09
N HIS A 239 -10.83 -1.26 0.33
CA HIS A 239 -11.93 -2.23 0.46
C HIS A 239 -11.82 -3.12 1.70
N VAL A 240 -10.59 -3.32 2.20
CA VAL A 240 -10.30 -4.09 3.42
C VAL A 240 -10.43 -3.18 4.64
N ASP A 241 -9.84 -1.98 4.58
CA ASP A 241 -9.97 -0.93 5.61
C ASP A 241 -10.51 0.38 4.99
N PRO A 242 -11.83 0.61 5.07
CA PRO A 242 -12.45 1.81 4.51
C PRO A 242 -11.96 3.11 5.16
N SER A 243 -11.51 3.07 6.42
CA SER A 243 -11.05 4.26 7.12
C SER A 243 -9.68 4.69 6.62
N HIS A 244 -8.77 3.74 6.45
CA HIS A 244 -7.47 3.99 5.83
C HIS A 244 -7.62 4.42 4.37
N GLY A 245 -8.49 3.72 3.60
CA GLY A 245 -8.81 4.09 2.23
C GLY A 245 -9.33 5.52 2.12
N MET A 246 -10.17 5.98 3.05
CA MET A 246 -10.69 7.35 3.04
C MET A 246 -9.59 8.39 3.27
N ASN A 247 -8.65 8.13 4.17
CA ASN A 247 -7.51 9.00 4.42
C ASN A 247 -6.59 9.10 3.19
N LEU A 248 -6.37 8.01 2.47
CA LEU A 248 -5.61 8.01 1.21
C LEU A 248 -6.31 8.84 0.13
N LEU A 249 -7.64 8.80 0.07
CA LEU A 249 -8.41 9.65 -0.83
C LEU A 249 -8.33 11.14 -0.44
N ASP A 250 -8.30 11.47 0.86
CA ASP A 250 -8.07 12.84 1.34
C ASP A 250 -6.68 13.34 0.90
N GLU A 251 -5.63 12.53 1.10
CA GLU A 251 -4.26 12.90 0.70
C GLU A 251 -4.14 13.06 -0.82
N ALA A 252 -4.80 12.21 -1.60
CA ALA A 252 -4.83 12.34 -3.05
C ALA A 252 -5.53 13.62 -3.51
N GLU A 253 -6.61 14.02 -2.82
CA GLU A 253 -7.36 15.24 -3.12
C GLU A 253 -6.53 16.50 -2.81
N ASP A 254 -5.85 16.52 -1.66
CA ASP A 254 -4.92 17.59 -1.27
C ASP A 254 -3.75 17.73 -2.27
N ASP A 255 -3.22 16.61 -2.76
CA ASP A 255 -2.13 16.60 -3.75
C ASP A 255 -2.59 17.13 -5.12
N ILE A 256 -3.81 16.79 -5.54
CA ILE A 256 -4.46 17.36 -6.73
C ILE A 256 -4.58 18.87 -6.59
N GLU A 257 -5.10 19.36 -5.47
CA GLU A 257 -5.31 20.80 -5.26
C GLU A 257 -3.99 21.56 -5.25
N ARG A 258 -2.96 21.01 -4.59
CA ARG A 258 -1.61 21.58 -4.58
C ARG A 258 -1.01 21.65 -5.99
N SER A 259 -1.15 20.59 -6.77
CA SER A 259 -0.62 20.51 -8.13
C SER A 259 -1.32 21.51 -9.07
N LEU A 260 -2.64 21.66 -8.93
CA LEU A 260 -3.41 22.66 -9.67
C LEU A 260 -3.01 24.09 -9.29
N SER A 261 -2.85 24.38 -8.00
CA SER A 261 -2.37 25.68 -7.52
C SER A 261 -0.99 26.02 -8.09
N LEU A 262 -0.05 25.07 -8.05
CA LEU A 262 1.29 25.25 -8.61
C LEU A 262 1.23 25.51 -10.12
N SER A 263 0.37 24.79 -10.85
CA SER A 263 0.22 25.02 -12.29
C SER A 263 -0.29 26.43 -12.60
N GLY A 264 -1.19 26.97 -11.77
CA GLY A 264 -1.68 28.35 -11.91
C GLY A 264 -0.56 29.37 -11.70
N ASP A 265 0.25 29.19 -10.66
CA ASP A 265 1.40 30.06 -10.37
C ASP A 265 2.45 30.04 -11.49
N VAL A 266 2.71 28.85 -12.05
CA VAL A 266 3.66 28.69 -13.16
C VAL A 266 3.20 29.42 -14.42
N GLU A 267 1.90 29.40 -14.73
CA GLU A 267 1.37 30.12 -15.89
C GLU A 267 1.50 31.63 -15.72
N ALA A 268 1.26 32.17 -14.52
CA ALA A 268 1.48 33.58 -14.23
C ALA A 268 2.96 33.99 -14.42
N ILE A 269 3.90 33.17 -13.94
CA ILE A 269 5.35 33.39 -14.13
C ILE A 269 5.73 33.30 -15.62
N ARG A 270 5.10 32.41 -16.38
CA ARG A 270 5.31 32.26 -17.83
C ARG A 270 4.88 33.52 -18.58
N GLU A 271 3.71 34.09 -18.26
CA GLU A 271 3.25 35.34 -18.89
C GLU A 271 4.19 36.51 -18.58
N ASP A 272 4.58 36.65 -17.31
CA ASP A 272 5.57 37.63 -16.86
C ASP A 272 6.92 37.52 -17.59
N ALA A 273 7.42 36.28 -17.73
CA ALA A 273 8.69 36.02 -18.41
C ALA A 273 8.58 36.31 -19.92
N ARG A 274 7.43 36.01 -20.54
CA ARG A 274 7.16 36.31 -21.94
C ARG A 274 7.18 37.83 -22.19
N ALA A 275 6.49 38.60 -21.36
CA ALA A 275 6.45 40.06 -21.48
C ALA A 275 7.86 40.68 -21.40
N ALA A 276 8.66 40.27 -20.41
CA ALA A 276 10.04 40.75 -20.28
C ALA A 276 10.92 40.31 -21.46
N MET A 277 10.74 39.08 -21.95
CA MET A 277 11.46 38.57 -23.12
C MET A 277 11.15 39.36 -24.39
N ASP A 278 9.87 39.65 -24.66
CA ASP A 278 9.46 40.42 -25.83
C ASP A 278 10.03 41.85 -25.79
N GLU A 279 10.08 42.47 -24.61
CA GLU A 279 10.72 43.78 -24.40
C GLU A 279 12.25 43.71 -24.65
N ALA A 280 12.92 42.68 -24.13
CA ALA A 280 14.35 42.47 -24.36
C ALA A 280 14.68 42.22 -25.84
N GLU A 281 13.85 41.45 -26.56
CA GLU A 281 14.00 41.20 -28.01
C GLU A 281 13.83 42.49 -28.83
N ALA A 282 12.97 43.42 -28.40
CA ALA A 282 12.81 44.72 -29.03
C ALA A 282 14.06 45.61 -28.89
N ILE A 283 14.77 45.50 -27.77
CA ILE A 283 16.01 46.26 -27.49
C ILE A 283 17.21 45.61 -28.19
N ALA A 284 17.32 44.29 -28.13
CA ALA A 284 18.46 43.53 -28.63
C ALA A 284 18.01 42.30 -29.45
N PRO A 285 17.64 42.47 -30.73
CA PRO A 285 17.13 41.38 -31.57
C PRO A 285 18.14 40.24 -31.81
N THR A 286 19.43 40.49 -31.56
CA THR A 286 20.52 39.52 -31.73
C THR A 286 20.71 38.60 -30.51
N ALA A 287 20.15 38.97 -29.34
CA ALA A 287 20.27 38.18 -28.11
C ALA A 287 19.27 37.02 -28.10
N LYS A 288 19.76 35.78 -27.92
CA LYS A 288 18.95 34.56 -28.03
C LYS A 288 18.78 33.80 -26.71
N ARG A 289 19.57 34.08 -25.67
CA ARG A 289 19.51 33.34 -24.39
C ARG A 289 18.17 33.45 -23.65
N PRO A 290 17.49 34.63 -23.59
CA PRO A 290 16.18 34.72 -22.97
C PRO A 290 15.17 33.80 -23.65
N ARG A 291 15.10 33.86 -24.98
CA ARG A 291 14.22 33.03 -25.82
C ARG A 291 14.50 31.55 -25.68
N LYS A 292 15.76 31.15 -25.75
CA LYS A 292 16.15 29.74 -25.58
C LYS A 292 15.74 29.18 -24.23
N SER A 293 15.92 29.95 -23.15
CA SER A 293 15.53 29.52 -21.80
C SER A 293 14.01 29.40 -21.67
N PHE A 294 13.26 30.34 -22.27
CA PHE A 294 11.80 30.31 -22.31
C PHE A 294 11.26 29.07 -23.05
N GLU A 295 11.78 28.79 -24.25
CA GLU A 295 11.38 27.64 -25.06
C GLU A 295 11.77 26.28 -24.44
N MET A 296 12.84 26.24 -23.64
CA MET A 296 13.13 25.06 -22.81
C MET A 296 12.09 24.92 -21.70
N GLY A 297 11.74 26.02 -21.03
CA GLY A 297 10.68 26.03 -20.01
C GLY A 297 9.33 25.54 -20.54
N GLU A 298 8.92 26.01 -21.73
CA GLU A 298 7.69 25.54 -22.37
C GLU A 298 7.71 24.04 -22.72
N ARG A 299 8.90 23.48 -23.00
CA ARG A 299 9.04 22.03 -23.23
C ARG A 299 8.92 21.25 -21.94
N GLU A 300 9.59 21.67 -20.87
CA GLU A 300 9.52 20.97 -19.58
C GLU A 300 8.10 20.98 -19.00
N VAL A 301 7.38 22.11 -19.11
CA VAL A 301 5.96 22.17 -18.70
C VAL A 301 5.11 21.20 -19.53
N LYS A 302 5.32 21.11 -20.84
CA LYS A 302 4.62 20.14 -21.71
C LYS A 302 4.95 18.68 -21.37
N LEU A 303 6.09 18.42 -20.76
CA LEU A 303 6.50 17.09 -20.30
C LEU A 303 6.02 16.76 -18.88
N GLY A 304 5.35 17.70 -18.19
CA GLY A 304 4.81 17.51 -16.83
C GLY A 304 5.73 18.03 -15.71
N SER A 305 6.93 18.51 -16.04
CA SER A 305 7.92 19.03 -15.08
C SER A 305 7.66 20.50 -14.72
N LEU A 306 6.56 20.78 -14.01
CA LEU A 306 6.15 22.15 -13.67
C LEU A 306 7.23 22.97 -12.95
N ARG A 307 7.92 22.36 -11.97
CA ARG A 307 8.96 23.04 -11.18
C ARG A 307 10.20 23.38 -11.98
N GLU A 308 10.58 22.51 -12.92
CA GLU A 308 11.74 22.72 -13.79
C GLU A 308 11.44 23.78 -14.85
N GLY A 309 10.21 23.75 -15.39
CA GLY A 309 9.66 24.81 -16.23
C GLY A 309 9.65 26.18 -15.55
N GLU A 310 9.16 26.27 -14.31
CA GLU A 310 9.16 27.51 -13.52
C GLU A 310 10.56 28.12 -13.39
N MET A 311 11.56 27.29 -13.05
CA MET A 311 12.95 27.72 -12.90
C MET A 311 13.51 28.29 -14.20
N LEU A 312 13.16 27.69 -15.33
CA LEU A 312 13.55 28.15 -16.66
C LEU A 312 12.87 29.48 -17.03
N PHE A 313 11.59 29.67 -16.70
CA PHE A 313 10.89 30.95 -16.90
C PHE A 313 11.50 32.07 -16.05
N ARG A 314 11.78 31.81 -14.76
CA ARG A 314 12.49 32.77 -13.89
C ARG A 314 13.88 33.13 -14.45
N THR A 315 14.59 32.15 -14.98
CA THR A 315 15.91 32.35 -15.60
C THR A 315 15.81 33.19 -16.89
N SER A 316 14.79 32.93 -17.72
CA SER A 316 14.51 33.73 -18.92
C SER A 316 14.23 35.18 -18.54
N LYS A 317 13.31 35.43 -17.59
CA LYS A 317 13.00 36.78 -17.07
C LYS A 317 14.24 37.51 -16.55
N LYS A 318 15.12 36.81 -15.83
CA LYS A 318 16.39 37.37 -15.35
C LYS A 318 17.29 37.84 -16.50
N TYR A 319 17.47 37.02 -17.53
CA TYR A 319 18.27 37.41 -18.70
C TYR A 319 17.63 38.57 -19.47
N SER A 320 16.30 38.56 -19.62
CA SER A 320 15.56 39.66 -20.24
C SER A 320 15.79 40.98 -19.51
N ASN A 321 15.63 40.99 -18.18
CA ASN A 321 15.84 42.20 -17.37
C ASN A 321 17.27 42.73 -17.46
N GLU A 322 18.27 41.85 -17.53
CA GLU A 322 19.67 42.26 -17.70
C GLU A 322 19.89 42.97 -19.05
N ILE A 323 19.23 42.51 -20.12
CA ILE A 323 19.25 43.16 -21.44
C ILE A 323 18.51 44.50 -21.40
N ILE A 324 17.31 44.54 -20.83
CA ILE A 324 16.49 45.76 -20.73
C ILE A 324 17.26 46.88 -20.03
N GLU A 325 17.92 46.57 -18.91
CA GLU A 325 18.66 47.56 -18.14
C GLU A 325 19.98 47.99 -18.80
N TRP A 326 20.77 47.04 -19.31
CA TRP A 326 22.19 47.29 -19.59
C TRP A 326 22.56 47.33 -21.07
N TRP A 327 21.73 46.80 -21.99
CA TRP A 327 22.15 46.62 -23.38
C TRP A 327 22.46 47.94 -24.09
N SER A 328 21.51 48.88 -24.08
CA SER A 328 21.70 50.20 -24.72
C SER A 328 22.82 51.00 -24.05
N VAL A 329 22.98 50.86 -22.74
CA VAL A 329 24.02 51.56 -21.97
C VAL A 329 25.41 51.02 -22.33
N ALA A 330 25.56 49.70 -22.41
CA ALA A 330 26.79 49.04 -22.82
C ALA A 330 27.17 49.37 -24.27
N GLU A 331 26.22 49.38 -25.21
CA GLU A 331 26.48 49.75 -26.60
C GLU A 331 26.99 51.19 -26.74
N LYS A 332 26.38 52.14 -26.02
CA LYS A 332 26.82 53.54 -26.02
C LYS A 332 28.23 53.68 -25.46
N ALA A 333 28.52 53.05 -24.32
CA ALA A 333 29.84 53.08 -23.70
C ALA A 333 30.93 52.48 -24.62
N ILE A 334 30.65 51.32 -25.23
CA ILE A 334 31.56 50.69 -26.20
C ILE A 334 31.80 51.58 -27.42
N ALA A 335 30.76 52.24 -27.93
CA ALA A 335 30.88 53.16 -29.07
C ALA A 335 31.72 54.40 -28.73
N GLU A 336 31.56 54.95 -27.52
CA GLU A 336 32.33 56.10 -27.05
C GLU A 336 33.80 55.74 -26.81
N ALA A 337 34.07 54.63 -26.11
CA ALA A 337 35.43 54.12 -25.91
C ALA A 337 36.12 53.82 -27.25
N ALA A 338 35.40 53.22 -28.21
CA ALA A 338 35.93 52.97 -29.56
C ALA A 338 36.31 54.26 -30.30
N ARG A 339 35.54 55.34 -30.13
CA ARG A 339 35.83 56.65 -30.73
C ARG A 339 37.06 57.30 -30.10
N GLN A 340 37.20 57.25 -28.78
CA GLN A 340 38.34 57.85 -28.06
C GLN A 340 39.67 57.14 -28.36
N LEU A 341 39.62 55.83 -28.65
CA LEU A 341 40.79 55.02 -28.98
C LEU A 341 41.17 55.06 -30.47
N GLN A 342 40.41 55.75 -31.31
CA GLN A 342 40.63 55.81 -32.76
C GLN A 342 41.79 56.77 -33.10
N GLY A 343 42.90 56.23 -33.63
CA GLY A 343 44.06 57.01 -34.08
C GLY A 343 45.21 57.17 -33.07
N ASN A 344 45.11 56.55 -31.88
CA ASN A 344 46.17 56.55 -30.87
C ASN A 344 46.91 55.20 -30.82
N ASP A 345 48.23 55.21 -31.03
CA ASP A 345 49.10 54.00 -31.10
C ASP A 345 50.23 53.98 -30.05
N GLY A 346 50.06 54.70 -28.94
CA GLY A 346 51.00 54.65 -27.80
C GLY A 346 50.90 53.33 -27.01
N GLU A 347 52.00 52.94 -26.34
CA GLU A 347 52.12 51.68 -25.58
C GLU A 347 51.07 51.52 -24.46
N GLY A 348 50.64 52.62 -23.83
CA GLY A 348 49.53 52.63 -22.85
C GLY A 348 48.12 52.43 -23.43
N VAL A 349 47.96 52.55 -24.76
CA VAL A 349 46.68 52.44 -25.47
C VAL A 349 46.40 50.98 -25.87
N ALA A 350 47.43 50.13 -25.91
CA ALA A 350 47.28 48.72 -26.25
C ALA A 350 46.37 47.96 -25.26
N HIS A 351 46.55 48.22 -23.95
CA HIS A 351 45.71 47.61 -22.91
C HIS A 351 44.25 48.08 -22.97
N LEU A 352 44.00 49.36 -23.28
CA LEU A 352 42.65 49.90 -23.46
C LEU A 352 41.96 49.29 -24.70
N LYS A 353 42.69 49.07 -25.80
CA LYS A 353 42.19 48.36 -26.98
C LYS A 353 41.85 46.89 -26.67
N GLU A 354 42.60 46.24 -25.79
CA GLU A 354 42.31 44.89 -25.30
C GLU A 354 41.03 44.86 -24.44
N MET A 355 40.87 45.77 -23.49
CA MET A 355 39.64 45.88 -22.67
C MET A 355 38.41 46.18 -23.53
N LEU A 356 38.53 47.05 -24.55
CA LEU A 356 37.45 47.29 -25.51
C LEU A 356 37.10 46.04 -26.32
N SER A 357 38.09 45.26 -26.73
CA SER A 357 37.88 43.97 -27.41
C SER A 357 37.12 43.01 -26.50
N ASP A 358 37.49 42.94 -25.23
CA ASP A 358 36.82 42.10 -24.25
C ASP A 358 35.39 42.58 -23.95
N ALA A 359 35.16 43.89 -23.84
CA ALA A 359 33.82 44.47 -23.71
C ALA A 359 32.90 44.04 -24.87
N LYS A 360 33.40 44.10 -26.12
CA LYS A 360 32.67 43.62 -27.30
C LYS A 360 32.40 42.12 -27.25
N LYS A 361 33.37 41.30 -26.82
CA LYS A 361 33.16 39.85 -26.62
C LYS A 361 32.09 39.56 -25.57
N LYS A 362 32.06 40.33 -24.46
CA LYS A 362 31.06 40.17 -23.39
C LYS A 362 29.67 40.56 -23.87
N LEU A 363 29.53 41.61 -24.67
CA LEU A 363 28.25 41.98 -25.28
C LEU A 363 27.77 40.91 -26.26
N ALA A 364 28.68 40.38 -27.10
CA ALA A 364 28.39 39.26 -27.99
C ALA A 364 28.03 37.95 -27.26
N ALA A 365 28.53 37.76 -26.03
CA ALA A 365 28.17 36.66 -25.14
C ALA A 365 26.87 36.93 -24.34
N GLU A 366 26.15 38.00 -24.67
CA GLU A 366 24.91 38.42 -24.03
C GLU A 366 25.06 38.66 -22.52
N ALA A 367 26.17 39.30 -22.13
CA ALA A 367 26.43 39.75 -20.77
C ALA A 367 26.59 41.29 -20.74
N PRO A 368 25.51 42.06 -20.97
CA PRO A 368 25.58 43.50 -21.21
C PRO A 368 26.09 44.28 -20.00
N LYS A 369 25.76 43.86 -18.78
CA LYS A 369 26.31 44.49 -17.56
C LYS A 369 27.84 44.40 -17.49
N LYS A 370 28.39 43.21 -17.75
CA LYS A 370 29.84 43.01 -17.79
C LYS A 370 30.48 43.75 -18.97
N ALA A 371 29.78 43.83 -20.11
CA ALA A 371 30.27 44.58 -21.26
C ALA A 371 30.40 46.08 -20.95
N TYR A 372 29.43 46.65 -20.23
CA TYR A 372 29.48 48.02 -19.75
C TYR A 372 30.65 48.25 -18.77
N GLU A 373 30.83 47.38 -17.77
CA GLU A 373 31.91 47.50 -16.78
C GLU A 373 33.32 47.54 -17.42
N PHE A 374 33.53 46.81 -18.52
CA PHE A 374 34.79 46.81 -19.27
C PHE A 374 34.94 47.99 -20.24
N ALA A 375 33.85 48.69 -20.57
CA ALA A 375 33.85 49.79 -21.52
C ALA A 375 34.01 51.18 -20.88
N VAL A 376 33.83 51.29 -19.56
CA VAL A 376 33.89 52.58 -18.81
C VAL A 376 35.27 52.79 -18.14
N VAL A 377 36.23 51.89 -18.37
CA VAL A 377 37.63 52.03 -17.94
C VAL A 377 38.41 52.83 -18.99
#